data_AF-A0A9N9EFX6-F1
#
_entry.id   AF-A0A9N9EFX6-F1
#
_cell.length_a   1.000
_cell.length_b   1.000
_cell.length_c   1.000
_cell.angle_alpha   90.00
_cell.angle_beta   90.00
_cell.angle_gamma   90.00
#
_symmetry.space_group_name_H-M   'P 1'
#
loop_
_entity.id
_entity.type
_entity.pdbx_description
1 polymer ?
#
loop_
_entity_poly.entity_id
_entity_poly.type
_entity_poly.pdbx_seq_one_letter_code
_entity_poly.pdbx_strand_id
1 'polypeptide(L)'
;YFSPRTNIQMYLAIKLFPRRQDHTFALLALFYRRDQPNPTVPCIAKSFGTANLHISTTRFLLNIPNFPANSLTGVRRGQVACDGPNLPDYQLAIPTNLLFDGVPTGIPNGTPNNFFIDLWDIQSAYSDVLR
;
A
#
# COMPACT_ATOMS: atom_id res chain seq x y z
N TYR A 1 -5.31 -7.05 13.87
CA TYR A 1 -5.48 -5.58 13.86
C TYR A 1 -6.96 -5.22 13.87
N PHE A 2 -7.78 -5.63 12.88
CA PHE A 2 -9.24 -5.40 12.94
C PHE A 2 -9.98 -6.41 13.82
N SER A 3 -9.90 -6.24 15.13
CA SER A 3 -10.73 -6.99 16.08
C SER A 3 -11.86 -6.11 16.62
N PRO A 4 -12.90 -6.71 17.24
CA PRO A 4 -13.94 -5.96 17.95
C PRO A 4 -13.43 -5.13 19.13
N ARG A 5 -12.20 -5.40 19.61
CA ARG A 5 -11.58 -4.70 20.75
C ARG A 5 -10.84 -3.43 20.34
N THR A 6 -10.81 -3.10 19.06
CA THR A 6 -10.06 -1.96 18.51
C THR A 6 -10.97 -1.17 17.59
N ASN A 7 -10.83 0.15 17.59
CA ASN A 7 -11.46 1.08 16.65
C ASN A 7 -10.54 1.45 15.48
N ILE A 8 -9.49 0.64 15.23
CA ILE A 8 -8.59 0.87 14.09
C ILE A 8 -9.41 0.75 12.81
N GLN A 9 -9.54 1.83 12.04
CA GLN A 9 -10.30 1.83 10.77
C GLN A 9 -9.48 1.42 9.56
N MET A 10 -8.17 1.63 9.61
CA MET A 10 -7.26 1.37 8.49
C MET A 10 -5.99 0.72 8.99
N TYR A 11 -5.36 -0.08 8.13
CA TYR A 11 -4.03 -0.62 8.39
C TYR A 11 -3.22 -0.61 7.10
N LEU A 12 -2.04 0.00 7.15
CA LEU A 12 -1.09 0.02 6.05
C LEU A 12 0.11 -0.84 6.44
N ALA A 13 0.39 -1.88 5.67
CA ALA A 13 1.60 -2.66 5.80
C ALA A 13 2.55 -2.34 4.63
N ILE A 14 3.79 -1.98 4.95
CA ILE A 14 4.88 -1.84 3.98
C ILE A 14 5.88 -2.96 4.22
N LYS A 15 6.08 -3.81 3.21
CA LYS A 15 7.09 -4.87 3.23
C LYS A 15 8.29 -4.42 2.41
N LEU A 16 9.43 -4.31 3.09
CA LEU A 16 10.74 -4.09 2.48
C LEU A 16 11.39 -5.45 2.23
N PHE A 17 11.71 -5.77 0.98
CA PHE A 17 12.47 -6.98 0.66
C PHE A 17 13.97 -6.66 0.57
N PRO A 18 14.85 -7.59 0.97
CA PRO A 18 16.29 -7.40 0.84
C PRO A 18 16.70 -7.06 -0.60
N ARG A 19 17.76 -6.26 -0.72
CA ARG A 19 18.41 -5.98 -2.01
C ARG A 19 18.92 -7.28 -2.63
N ARG A 20 18.70 -7.42 -3.93
CA ARG A 20 19.14 -8.56 -4.73
C ARG A 20 20.61 -8.38 -5.16
N GLN A 21 21.18 -9.44 -5.71
CA GLN A 21 22.55 -9.43 -6.23
C GLN A 21 22.75 -8.42 -7.36
N ASP A 22 21.74 -8.23 -8.23
CA ASP A 22 21.73 -7.24 -9.31
C ASP A 22 21.43 -5.81 -8.82
N HIS A 23 21.51 -5.58 -7.51
CA HIS A 23 21.24 -4.32 -6.83
C HIS A 23 19.80 -3.81 -6.92
N THR A 24 18.89 -4.57 -7.53
CA THR A 24 17.46 -4.24 -7.53
C THR A 24 16.80 -4.67 -6.22
N PHE A 25 15.61 -4.15 -5.95
CA PHE A 25 14.83 -4.53 -4.79
C PHE A 25 13.35 -4.42 -5.11
N ALA A 26 12.53 -5.18 -4.38
CA ALA A 26 11.09 -5.09 -4.46
C ALA A 26 10.56 -4.56 -3.14
N LEU A 27 9.45 -3.83 -3.21
CA LEU A 27 8.69 -3.33 -2.08
C LEU A 27 7.22 -3.64 -2.32
N LEU A 28 6.45 -3.75 -1.24
CA LEU A 28 5.02 -4.05 -1.32
C LEU A 28 4.26 -3.25 -0.28
N ALA A 29 3.26 -2.50 -0.74
CA ALA A 29 2.27 -1.86 0.12
C ALA A 29 0.98 -2.69 0.10
N LEU A 30 0.44 -2.97 1.28
CA LEU A 30 -0.87 -3.60 1.46
C LEU A 30 -1.73 -2.68 2.31
N PHE A 31 -2.87 -2.26 1.77
CA PHE A 31 -3.80 -1.37 2.45
C PHE A 31 -5.10 -2.09 2.77
N TYR A 32 -5.48 -2.03 4.04
CA TYR A 32 -6.64 -2.68 4.60
C TYR A 32 -7.54 -1.64 5.23
N ARG A 33 -8.85 -1.81 5.07
CA ARG A 33 -9.86 -0.90 5.61
C ARG A 33 -10.97 -1.70 6.26
N ARG A 34 -11.44 -1.23 7.42
CA ARG A 34 -12.49 -1.86 8.21
C ARG A 34 -13.84 -1.83 7.50
N ASP A 35 -14.08 -0.80 6.68
CA ASP A 35 -15.32 -0.60 5.93
C ASP A 35 -15.46 -1.49 4.68
N GLN A 36 -14.53 -2.40 4.45
CA GLN A 36 -14.58 -3.36 3.35
C GLN A 36 -15.30 -4.65 3.79
N PRO A 37 -15.96 -5.38 2.87
CA PRO A 37 -16.66 -6.63 3.20
C PRO A 37 -15.76 -7.67 3.88
N ASN A 38 -14.48 -7.71 3.50
CA ASN A 38 -13.47 -8.58 4.10
C ASN A 38 -12.30 -7.73 4.62
N PRO A 39 -12.38 -7.16 5.83
CA PRO A 39 -11.43 -6.17 6.27
C PRO A 39 -10.05 -6.78 6.55
N THR A 40 -9.95 -8.10 6.75
CA THR A 40 -8.68 -8.84 6.89
C THR A 40 -7.96 -9.10 5.56
N VAL A 41 -8.60 -8.79 4.43
CA VAL A 41 -8.06 -8.92 3.07
C VAL A 41 -7.67 -7.52 2.57
N PRO A 42 -6.49 -7.34 1.94
CA PRO A 42 -6.11 -6.02 1.48
C PRO A 42 -6.99 -5.59 0.32
N CYS A 43 -7.55 -4.39 0.41
CA CYS A 43 -8.34 -3.78 -0.67
C CYS A 43 -7.44 -3.17 -1.76
N ILE A 44 -6.18 -2.87 -1.42
CA ILE A 44 -5.14 -2.48 -2.37
C ILE A 44 -3.87 -3.25 -2.02
N ALA A 45 -3.25 -3.85 -3.02
CA ALA A 45 -1.88 -4.35 -2.95
C ALA A 45 -1.07 -3.70 -4.07
N LYS A 46 0.06 -3.07 -3.76
CA LYS A 46 0.85 -2.36 -4.76
C LYS A 46 2.31 -2.72 -4.62
N SER A 47 2.87 -3.36 -5.66
CA SER A 47 4.30 -3.60 -5.76
C SER A 47 5.00 -2.35 -6.28
N PHE A 48 6.15 -2.04 -5.71
CA PHE A 48 7.00 -0.94 -6.12
C PHE A 48 8.46 -1.33 -5.86
N GLY A 49 9.40 -0.41 -6.04
CA GLY A 49 10.82 -0.72 -6.10
C GLY A 49 11.31 -0.86 -7.55
N THR A 50 12.55 -1.33 -7.68
CA THR A 50 13.23 -1.48 -8.98
C THR A 50 13.10 -2.88 -9.56
N ALA A 51 12.40 -3.80 -8.88
CA ALA A 51 12.17 -5.16 -9.34
C ALA A 51 10.79 -5.71 -9.00
N ASN A 52 10.36 -6.69 -9.81
CA ASN A 52 9.12 -7.45 -9.59
C ASN A 52 9.13 -8.19 -8.25
N LEU A 53 7.97 -8.38 -7.63
CA LEU A 53 7.84 -9.30 -6.49
C LEU A 53 8.27 -10.73 -6.86
N HIS A 54 8.78 -11.46 -5.88
CA HIS A 54 9.08 -12.88 -6.06
C HIS A 54 7.78 -13.67 -6.31
N ILE A 55 7.87 -14.72 -7.13
CA ILE A 55 6.70 -15.51 -7.56
C ILE A 55 5.90 -16.09 -6.39
N SER A 56 6.57 -16.46 -5.29
CA SER A 56 5.89 -16.96 -4.09
C SER A 56 5.04 -15.89 -3.41
N THR A 57 5.51 -14.64 -3.33
CA THR A 57 4.73 -13.51 -2.79
C THR A 57 3.52 -13.21 -3.66
N THR A 58 3.71 -13.18 -4.99
CA THR A 58 2.60 -12.97 -5.93
C THR A 58 1.55 -14.08 -5.80
N ARG A 59 1.97 -15.35 -5.76
CA ARG A 59 1.05 -16.49 -5.57
C ARG A 59 0.34 -16.43 -4.22
N PHE A 60 1.05 -16.08 -3.15
CA PHE A 60 0.45 -15.91 -1.83
C PHE A 60 -0.70 -14.90 -1.86
N LEU A 61 -0.46 -13.70 -2.42
CA LEU A 61 -1.48 -12.64 -2.50
C LEU A 61 -2.67 -13.04 -3.36
N LEU A 62 -2.41 -13.64 -4.53
CA LEU A 62 -3.46 -14.05 -5.47
C LEU A 62 -4.30 -15.23 -4.95
N ASN A 63 -3.78 -16.01 -4.01
CA ASN A 63 -4.49 -17.12 -3.39
C ASN A 63 -5.21 -16.74 -2.09
N ILE A 64 -5.16 -15.47 -1.66
CA ILE A 64 -5.96 -15.02 -0.51
C ILE A 64 -7.45 -15.13 -0.89
N PRO A 65 -8.28 -15.84 -0.10
CA PRO A 65 -9.71 -15.93 -0.37
C PRO A 65 -10.35 -14.54 -0.44
N ASN A 66 -11.18 -14.31 -1.46
CA ASN A 66 -11.85 -13.04 -1.73
C ASN A 66 -10.89 -11.85 -1.95
N PHE A 67 -9.63 -12.09 -2.29
CA PHE A 67 -8.74 -11.01 -2.74
C PHE A 67 -9.33 -10.36 -4.00
N PRO A 68 -9.59 -9.05 -3.99
CA PRO A 68 -10.36 -8.47 -5.07
C PRO A 68 -9.58 -8.51 -6.39
N ALA A 69 -10.27 -8.84 -7.48
CA ALA A 69 -9.67 -8.91 -8.80
C ALA A 69 -8.96 -7.58 -9.12
N ASN A 70 -7.80 -7.68 -9.78
CA ASN A 70 -6.97 -6.52 -10.16
C ASN A 70 -6.47 -5.64 -8.99
N SER A 71 -6.60 -6.08 -7.73
CA SER A 71 -6.14 -5.29 -6.57
C SER A 71 -4.64 -5.32 -6.36
N LEU A 72 -3.92 -6.30 -6.93
CA LEU A 72 -2.46 -6.29 -6.98
C LEU A 72 -2.01 -5.55 -8.24
N THR A 73 -1.40 -4.38 -8.08
CA THR A 73 -0.93 -3.49 -9.16
C THR A 73 0.52 -3.07 -8.93
N GLY A 74 1.08 -2.26 -9.83
CA GLY A 74 2.43 -1.68 -9.72
C GLY A 74 3.49 -2.48 -10.47
N VAL A 75 4.75 -2.43 -9.99
CA VAL A 75 5.93 -2.96 -10.70
C VAL A 75 5.77 -4.46 -10.95
N ARG A 76 5.54 -4.77 -12.23
CA ARG A 76 5.36 -6.08 -12.84
C ARG A 76 5.95 -6.04 -14.25
N ARG A 77 6.14 -7.21 -14.87
CA ARG A 77 6.58 -7.29 -16.28
C ARG A 77 5.61 -6.51 -17.19
N GLY A 78 6.08 -5.41 -17.77
CA GLY A 78 5.33 -4.57 -18.72
C GLY A 78 4.40 -3.52 -18.10
N GLN A 79 4.52 -3.22 -16.80
CA GLN A 79 3.75 -2.15 -16.13
C GLN A 79 4.63 -0.91 -15.89
N VAL A 80 3.98 0.25 -15.66
CA VAL A 80 4.64 1.54 -15.39
C VAL A 80 5.55 1.41 -14.17
N ALA A 81 6.78 1.89 -14.26
CA ALA A 81 7.72 1.89 -13.14
C ALA A 81 7.35 2.94 -12.09
N CYS A 82 7.71 2.71 -10.84
CA CYS A 82 7.72 3.78 -9.83
C CYS A 82 9.07 4.50 -9.95
N ASP A 83 9.18 5.46 -10.87
CA ASP A 83 10.44 6.10 -11.26
C ASP A 83 10.49 7.61 -11.00
N GLY A 84 9.45 8.18 -10.39
CA GLY A 84 9.42 9.58 -9.99
C GLY A 84 8.31 9.89 -8.98
N PRO A 85 8.38 11.08 -8.35
CA PRO A 85 7.38 11.53 -7.40
C PRO A 85 6.07 11.88 -8.12
N ASN A 86 4.96 11.86 -7.39
CA ASN A 86 3.63 12.26 -7.83
C ASN A 86 3.05 11.42 -8.98
N LEU A 87 3.56 10.21 -9.22
CA LEU A 87 2.97 9.29 -10.20
C LEU A 87 1.61 8.80 -9.70
N PRO A 88 0.51 9.05 -10.43
CA PRO A 88 -0.86 8.72 -9.96
C PRO A 88 -1.02 7.26 -9.56
N ASP A 89 -0.41 6.34 -10.33
CA ASP A 89 -0.44 4.91 -10.05
C ASP A 89 0.26 4.53 -8.76
N TYR A 90 1.12 5.37 -8.22
CA TYR A 90 1.91 5.13 -7.01
C TYR A 90 1.51 6.01 -5.82
N GLN A 91 0.37 6.70 -5.93
CA GLN A 91 -0.27 7.40 -4.82
C GLN A 91 -1.24 6.47 -4.08
N LEU A 92 -1.03 6.28 -2.78
CA LEU A 92 -1.99 5.60 -1.90
C LEU A 92 -2.89 6.64 -1.24
N ALA A 93 -4.16 6.65 -1.63
CA ALA A 93 -5.18 7.49 -1.02
C ALA A 93 -5.58 6.95 0.36
N ILE A 94 -5.38 7.77 1.39
CA ILE A 94 -5.79 7.55 2.77
C ILE A 94 -7.08 8.36 3.00
N PRO A 95 -8.25 7.70 3.12
CA PRO A 95 -9.52 8.39 3.24
C PRO A 95 -9.61 9.16 4.56
N THR A 96 -9.89 10.46 4.48
CA THR A 96 -9.97 11.34 5.65
C THR A 96 -11.09 10.92 6.61
N ASN A 97 -12.22 10.44 6.08
CA ASN A 97 -13.32 9.95 6.91
C ASN A 97 -12.93 8.76 7.79
N LEU A 98 -12.03 7.87 7.32
CA LEU A 98 -11.53 6.75 8.11
C LEU A 98 -10.42 7.19 9.07
N LEU A 99 -9.63 8.21 8.70
CA LEU A 99 -8.58 8.76 9.55
C LEU A 99 -9.14 9.50 10.78
N PHE A 100 -10.25 10.22 10.60
CA PHE A 100 -10.91 10.99 11.66
C PHE A 100 -12.12 10.27 12.28
N ASP A 101 -12.29 8.98 12.00
CA ASP A 101 -13.37 8.20 12.60
C ASP A 101 -13.28 8.20 14.14
N GLY A 102 -14.41 8.49 14.79
CA GLY A 102 -14.50 8.58 16.25
C GLY A 102 -13.92 9.86 16.86
N VAL A 103 -13.44 10.82 16.06
CA VAL A 103 -13.03 12.15 16.55
C VAL A 103 -14.28 12.96 16.92
N PRO A 104 -14.46 13.39 18.19
CA PRO A 104 -15.71 14.04 18.63
C PRO A 104 -16.06 15.32 17.89
N THR A 105 -15.06 16.08 17.44
CA THR A 105 -15.23 17.33 16.69
C THR A 105 -15.39 17.10 15.18
N GLY A 106 -15.33 15.83 14.73
CA GLY A 106 -15.38 15.45 13.32
C GLY A 106 -14.14 15.86 12.53
N ILE A 107 -14.32 15.91 11.20
CA ILE A 107 -13.29 16.30 10.24
C ILE A 107 -13.18 17.85 10.24
N PRO A 108 -11.98 18.43 10.43
CA PRO A 108 -11.79 19.88 10.38
C PRO A 108 -12.22 20.47 9.03
N ASN A 109 -12.78 21.69 9.05
CA ASN A 109 -13.18 22.38 7.82
C ASN A 109 -11.97 22.62 6.90
N GLY A 110 -12.14 22.39 5.60
CA GLY A 110 -11.09 22.51 4.59
C GLY A 110 -10.13 21.31 4.51
N THR A 111 -10.33 20.25 5.30
CA THR A 111 -9.53 19.02 5.17
C THR A 111 -9.83 18.33 3.83
N PRO A 112 -8.82 17.90 3.06
CA PRO A 112 -9.05 17.19 1.81
C PRO A 112 -9.76 15.85 2.05
N ASN A 113 -10.42 15.32 1.01
CA ASN A 113 -11.08 14.01 1.10
C ASN A 113 -10.11 12.85 1.31
N ASN A 114 -8.86 13.00 0.83
CA ASN A 114 -7.80 12.02 0.99
C ASN A 114 -6.48 12.71 1.30
N PHE A 115 -5.67 12.05 2.12
CA PHE A 115 -4.23 12.29 2.18
C PHE A 115 -3.53 11.25 1.31
N PHE A 116 -2.49 11.63 0.59
CA PHE A 116 -1.78 10.71 -0.28
C PHE A 116 -0.43 10.34 0.31
N ILE A 117 -0.13 9.05 0.34
CA ILE A 117 1.21 8.54 0.58
C ILE A 117 1.82 8.22 -0.78
N ASP A 118 2.91 8.90 -1.10
CA ASP A 118 3.68 8.62 -2.31
C ASP A 118 4.60 7.42 -2.10
N LEU A 119 4.40 6.35 -2.85
CA LEU A 119 5.26 5.17 -2.78
C LEU A 119 6.66 5.42 -3.36
N TRP A 120 6.83 6.43 -4.21
CA TRP A 120 8.15 6.86 -4.68
C TRP A 120 8.99 7.41 -3.52
N ASP A 121 8.41 8.21 -2.63
CA ASP A 121 9.14 8.77 -1.49
C ASP A 121 9.65 7.66 -0.56
N ILE A 122 8.82 6.64 -0.33
CA ILE A 122 9.21 5.44 0.44
C ILE A 122 10.33 4.68 -0.29
N GLN A 123 10.20 4.51 -1.61
CA GLN A 123 11.22 3.86 -2.43
C GLN A 123 12.56 4.58 -2.39
N SER A 124 12.55 5.89 -2.54
CA SER A 124 13.76 6.73 -2.54
C SER A 124 14.45 6.65 -1.18
N ALA A 125 13.70 6.82 -0.10
CA ALA A 125 14.24 6.71 1.25
C ALA A 125 14.85 5.33 1.53
N TYR A 126 14.20 4.25 1.06
CA TYR A 126 14.76 2.90 1.19
C TYR A 126 16.03 2.71 0.35
N SER A 127 16.05 3.24 -0.88
CA SER A 127 17.22 3.19 -1.75
C SER A 127 18.42 3.92 -1.14
N ASP A 128 18.20 5.04 -0.44
CA ASP A 128 19.25 5.80 0.22
C ASP A 128 19.87 5.04 1.40
N VAL A 129 19.06 4.29 2.17
CA VAL A 129 19.53 3.43 3.28
C VAL A 129 20.33 2.22 2.78
N LEU A 130 20.08 1.77 1.54
CA LEU A 130 20.77 0.62 0.94
C LEU A 130 22.11 0.98 0.26
N ARG A 131 22.50 2.26 0.24
CA ARG A 131 23.81 2.71 -0.24
C ARG A 131 24.90 2.39 0.77
#